data_AF-A0A1J5PC13-F1
#
_entry.id   AF-A0A1J5PC13-F1
#
_cell.length_a   1.000
_cell.length_b   1.000
_cell.length_c   1.000
_cell.angle_alpha   90.00
_cell.angle_beta   90.00
_cell.angle_gamma   90.00
#
_symmetry.space_group_name_H-M   'P 1'
#
loop_
_entity.id
_entity.type
_entity.pdbx_description
1 polymer ?
#
loop_
_entity_poly.entity_id
_entity_poly.type
_entity_poly.pdbx_seq_one_letter_code
_entity_poly.pdbx_strand_id
1 'polypeptide(L)'
;MQRQLAAKLGLERGQADDGDLFQDLLDCMAANRSDWTLTFRHLALLSSDHQEPIPAELAAQFARAPQRFAAWAGRYRARLAFETRGNSARAQAMNAVNPLVVLRHHLAQAAIAQAEQGDFSEVRRLLAALRQPYAFPPGQESDALPPPADAAPACLSCSS
;
A
#
# COMPACT_ATOMS: atom_id res chain seq x y z
N MET A 1 -14.69 -8.12 9.82
CA MET A 1 -14.28 -7.41 8.59
C MET A 1 -13.92 -5.94 8.86
N GLN A 2 -14.80 -5.14 9.48
CA GLN A 2 -14.56 -3.70 9.75
C GLN A 2 -13.26 -3.38 10.51
N ARG A 3 -12.89 -4.17 11.53
CA ARG A 3 -11.71 -3.89 12.37
C ARG A 3 -10.37 -3.98 11.61
N GLN A 4 -10.25 -4.88 10.64
CA GLN A 4 -9.03 -5.01 9.83
C GLN A 4 -8.88 -3.80 8.89
N LEU A 5 -9.97 -3.33 8.30
CA LEU A 5 -9.96 -2.18 7.39
C LEU A 5 -9.64 -0.88 8.14
N ALA A 6 -10.23 -0.68 9.32
CA ALA A 6 -9.90 0.42 10.22
C ALA A 6 -8.41 0.43 10.60
N ALA A 7 -7.83 -0.74 10.89
CA ALA A 7 -6.41 -0.86 11.19
C ALA A 7 -5.51 -0.44 10.00
N LYS A 8 -5.91 -0.76 8.75
CA LYS A 8 -5.17 -0.32 7.55
C LYS A 8 -5.17 1.21 7.39
N LEU A 9 -6.21 1.89 7.89
CA LEU A 9 -6.32 3.35 7.96
C LEU A 9 -5.74 3.94 9.27
N GLY A 10 -5.22 3.11 10.19
CA GLY A 10 -4.70 3.58 11.47
C GLY A 10 -5.77 4.11 12.45
N LEU A 11 -7.04 3.78 12.22
CA LEU A 11 -8.17 4.16 13.09
C LEU A 11 -8.30 3.15 14.24
N GLU A 12 -8.33 3.63 15.48
CA GLU A 12 -8.40 2.79 16.67
C GLU A 12 -9.79 2.82 17.30
N ARG A 13 -10.45 3.97 17.26
CA ARG A 13 -11.83 4.15 17.72
C ARG A 13 -12.77 4.04 16.54
N GLY A 14 -13.67 3.07 16.54
CA GLY A 14 -14.67 2.97 15.48
C GLY A 14 -15.66 4.13 15.52
N GLN A 15 -15.95 4.72 14.37
CA GLN A 15 -17.04 5.66 14.15
C GLN A 15 -17.99 5.15 13.07
N ALA A 16 -19.23 5.66 13.06
CA ALA A 16 -20.27 5.25 12.12
C ALA A 16 -19.83 5.49 10.66
N ASP A 17 -19.17 6.62 10.40
CA ASP A 17 -18.83 7.08 9.05
C ASP A 17 -17.51 6.49 8.51
N ASP A 18 -16.84 5.62 9.28
CA ASP A 18 -15.57 5.00 8.85
C ASP A 18 -15.73 4.12 7.60
N GLY A 19 -16.93 3.54 7.41
CA GLY A 19 -17.26 2.76 6.22
C GLY A 19 -17.26 3.60 4.95
N ASP A 20 -17.90 4.76 5.00
CA ASP A 20 -17.98 5.69 3.87
C ASP A 20 -16.61 6.26 3.53
N LEU A 21 -15.83 6.62 4.57
CA LEU A 21 -14.45 7.08 4.39
C LEU A 21 -13.58 6.02 3.69
N PHE A 22 -13.77 4.75 4.04
CA PHE A 22 -13.06 3.64 3.40
C PHE A 22 -13.51 3.46 1.94
N GLN A 23 -14.82 3.45 1.68
CA GLN A 23 -15.35 3.30 0.33
C GLN A 23 -14.89 4.43 -0.59
N ASP A 24 -14.91 5.67 -0.12
CA ASP A 24 -14.43 6.82 -0.89
C ASP A 24 -12.93 6.72 -1.23
N LEU A 25 -12.12 6.13 -0.34
CA LEU A 25 -10.71 5.83 -0.66
C LEU A 25 -10.62 4.83 -1.81
N LEU A 26 -11.40 3.76 -1.77
CA LEU A 26 -11.42 2.75 -2.84
C LEU A 26 -11.80 3.37 -4.18
N ASP A 27 -12.79 4.24 -4.19
CA ASP A 27 -13.21 4.93 -5.41
C ASP A 27 -12.13 5.89 -5.91
N CYS A 28 -11.41 6.58 -5.01
CA CYS A 28 -10.24 7.38 -5.38
C CYS A 28 -9.15 6.50 -6.00
N MET A 29 -8.86 5.34 -5.41
CA MET A 29 -7.86 4.40 -5.91
C MET A 29 -8.24 3.86 -7.28
N ALA A 30 -9.50 3.48 -7.48
CA ALA A 30 -10.02 2.99 -8.75
C ALA A 30 -9.90 4.04 -9.86
N ALA A 31 -10.28 5.30 -9.58
CA ALA A 31 -10.15 6.41 -10.52
C ALA A 31 -8.69 6.70 -10.93
N ASN A 32 -7.75 6.41 -10.03
CA ASN A 32 -6.33 6.66 -10.25
C ASN A 32 -5.54 5.43 -10.73
N ARG A 33 -6.15 4.24 -10.70
CA ARG A 33 -5.46 2.95 -10.86
C ARG A 33 -4.28 2.83 -9.89
N SER A 34 -4.51 3.27 -8.65
CA SER A 34 -3.50 3.26 -7.58
C SER A 34 -3.12 1.83 -7.18
N ASP A 35 -1.88 1.65 -6.76
CA ASP A 35 -1.42 0.36 -6.21
C ASP A 35 -1.99 0.16 -4.81
N TRP A 36 -2.66 -0.97 -4.58
CA TRP A 36 -3.30 -1.27 -3.29
C TRP A 36 -2.30 -1.26 -2.13
N THR A 37 -1.23 -2.03 -2.26
CA THR A 37 -0.23 -2.21 -1.20
C THR A 37 0.46 -0.89 -0.88
N LEU A 38 0.96 -0.19 -1.91
CA LEU A 38 1.68 1.07 -1.72
C LEU A 38 0.77 2.21 -1.26
N THR A 39 -0.50 2.25 -1.68
CA THR A 39 -1.43 3.26 -1.17
C THR A 39 -1.55 3.18 0.35
N PHE A 40 -1.85 2.00 0.89
CA PHE A 40 -1.98 1.83 2.34
C PHE A 40 -0.64 1.97 3.08
N ARG A 41 0.47 1.58 2.45
CA ARG A 41 1.81 1.76 3.02
C ARG A 41 2.18 3.24 3.11
N HIS A 42 2.00 4.00 2.05
CA HIS A 42 2.32 5.44 2.02
C HIS A 42 1.32 6.28 2.79
N LEU A 43 0.07 5.80 2.98
CA LEU A 43 -0.91 6.48 3.83
C LEU A 43 -0.43 6.63 5.28
N ALA A 44 0.44 5.74 5.75
CA ALA A 44 1.06 5.83 7.08
C ALA A 44 1.91 7.11 7.24
N LEU A 45 2.42 7.69 6.15
CA LEU A 45 3.22 8.91 6.14
C LEU A 45 2.37 10.18 6.20
N LEU A 46 1.07 10.09 5.89
CA LEU A 46 0.19 11.26 5.83
C LEU A 46 -0.03 11.82 7.23
N SER A 47 0.42 13.05 7.51
CA SER A 47 0.17 13.75 8.78
C SER A 47 -1.32 14.06 8.99
N SER A 48 -1.76 14.06 10.25
CA SER A 48 -3.08 14.57 10.66
C SER A 48 -3.17 16.11 10.56
N ASP A 49 -2.05 16.82 10.48
CA ASP A 49 -2.04 18.27 10.30
C ASP A 49 -2.45 18.63 8.86
N HIS A 50 -3.46 19.50 8.73
CA HIS A 50 -3.93 19.99 7.45
C HIS A 50 -2.93 20.92 6.74
N GLN A 51 -2.02 21.56 7.47
CA GLN A 51 -1.00 22.45 6.93
C GLN A 51 0.16 21.68 6.27
N GLU A 52 0.40 20.44 6.71
CA GLU A 52 1.41 19.60 6.10
C GLU A 52 0.98 19.11 4.70
N PRO A 53 1.91 19.06 3.73
CA PRO A 53 1.59 18.55 2.41
C PRO A 53 1.28 17.05 2.42
N ILE A 54 0.64 16.58 1.35
CA ILE A 54 0.52 15.14 1.09
C ILE A 54 1.92 14.62 0.70
N PRO A 55 2.44 13.54 1.34
CA PRO A 55 3.73 12.95 0.97
C PRO A 55 3.82 12.60 -0.52
N ALA A 56 4.98 12.81 -1.14
CA ALA A 56 5.15 12.66 -2.59
C ALA A 56 4.85 11.24 -3.07
N GLU A 57 5.25 10.24 -2.29
CA GLU A 57 5.04 8.81 -2.56
C GLU A 57 3.56 8.43 -2.53
N LEU A 58 2.78 9.10 -1.67
CA LEU A 58 1.33 8.94 -1.61
C LEU A 58 0.66 9.72 -2.76
N ALA A 59 1.08 10.96 -3.00
CA ALA A 59 0.54 11.79 -4.07
C ALA A 59 0.72 11.14 -5.46
N ALA A 60 1.84 10.46 -5.69
CA ALA A 60 2.11 9.72 -6.91
C ALA A 60 1.06 8.63 -7.21
N GLN A 61 0.45 8.05 -6.18
CA GLN A 61 -0.64 7.07 -6.35
C GLN A 61 -1.93 7.71 -6.89
N PHE A 62 -2.08 9.02 -6.78
CA PHE A 62 -3.31 9.75 -7.12
C PHE A 62 -3.11 10.82 -8.20
N ALA A 63 -2.11 10.64 -9.08
CA ALA A 63 -1.76 11.62 -10.09
C ALA A 63 -2.83 11.86 -11.18
N ARG A 64 -3.75 10.92 -11.41
CA ARG A 64 -4.80 11.05 -12.44
C ARG A 64 -5.97 11.94 -12.01
N ALA A 65 -6.31 11.91 -10.72
CA ALA A 65 -7.38 12.68 -10.11
C ALA A 65 -6.95 13.21 -8.73
N PRO A 66 -5.92 14.09 -8.67
CA PRO A 66 -5.31 14.53 -7.42
C PRO A 66 -6.26 15.34 -6.54
N GLN A 67 -7.17 16.12 -7.15
CA GLN A 67 -8.15 16.92 -6.42
C GLN A 67 -9.15 16.05 -5.63
N ARG A 68 -9.57 14.91 -6.21
CA ARG A 68 -10.48 13.97 -5.53
C ARG A 68 -9.81 13.37 -4.30
N PHE A 69 -8.54 12.97 -4.43
CA PHE A 69 -7.77 12.46 -3.30
C PHE A 69 -7.49 13.54 -2.26
N ALA A 70 -7.19 14.78 -2.65
CA ALA A 70 -6.96 15.88 -1.70
C ALA A 70 -8.22 16.15 -0.84
N ALA A 71 -9.41 16.12 -1.44
CA ALA A 71 -10.67 16.24 -0.71
C ALA A 71 -10.88 15.08 0.28
N TRP A 72 -10.58 13.85 -0.15
CA TRP A 72 -10.62 12.68 0.73
C TRP A 72 -9.60 12.79 1.88
N ALA A 73 -8.36 13.20 1.60
CA ALA A 73 -7.30 13.36 2.59
C ALA A 73 -7.67 14.41 3.65
N GLY A 74 -8.35 15.48 3.26
CA GLY A 74 -8.91 16.46 4.20
C GLY A 74 -9.91 15.82 5.18
N ARG A 75 -10.87 15.04 4.68
CA ARG A 75 -11.84 14.33 5.54
C ARG A 75 -11.16 13.30 6.44
N TYR A 76 -10.19 12.56 5.91
CA TYR A 76 -9.41 11.61 6.68
C TYR A 76 -8.62 12.29 7.81
N ARG A 77 -7.96 13.43 7.54
CA ARG A 77 -7.28 14.23 8.58
C ARG A 77 -8.23 14.72 9.67
N ALA A 78 -9.40 15.23 9.30
CA ALA A 78 -10.43 15.62 10.25
C ALA A 78 -10.89 14.43 11.11
N ARG A 79 -11.02 13.24 10.48
CA ARG A 79 -11.37 12.00 11.19
C ARG A 79 -10.28 11.55 12.17
N LEU A 80 -9.01 11.76 11.84
CA LEU A 80 -7.88 11.45 12.71
C LEU A 80 -7.87 12.31 14.00
N ALA A 81 -8.51 13.47 14.02
CA ALA A 81 -8.61 14.32 15.21
C ALA A 81 -9.37 13.66 16.37
N PHE A 82 -10.17 12.62 16.11
CA PHE A 82 -10.88 11.85 17.13
C PHE A 82 -10.07 10.67 17.70
N GLU A 83 -8.91 10.38 17.12
CA GLU A 83 -7.99 9.35 17.59
C GLU A 83 -7.04 9.90 18.65
N THR A 84 -6.52 9.02 19.50
CA THR A 84 -5.52 9.40 20.53
C THR A 84 -4.09 9.21 20.07
N ARG A 85 -3.87 8.47 18.98
CA ARG A 85 -2.52 8.22 18.45
C ARG A 85 -2.01 9.45 17.71
N GLY A 86 -0.83 9.93 18.10
CA GLY A 86 -0.06 10.86 17.27
C GLY A 86 0.45 10.20 15.99
N ASN A 87 0.91 11.03 15.04
CA ASN A 87 1.35 10.59 13.71
C ASN A 87 2.36 9.42 13.75
N SER A 88 3.38 9.49 14.62
CA SER A 88 4.41 8.45 14.72
C SER A 88 3.85 7.10 15.17
N ALA A 89 3.06 7.08 16.25
CA ALA A 89 2.43 5.86 16.76
C ALA A 89 1.41 5.27 15.75
N ARG A 90 0.66 6.14 15.06
CA ARG A 90 -0.24 5.71 13.98
C ARG A 90 0.54 5.05 12.84
N ALA A 91 1.64 5.67 12.39
CA ALA A 91 2.46 5.15 11.31
C ALA A 91 3.04 3.76 11.65
N GLN A 92 3.54 3.58 12.88
CA GLN A 92 4.01 2.28 13.37
C GLN A 92 2.91 1.21 13.34
N ALA A 93 1.72 1.55 13.85
CA ALA A 93 0.59 0.62 13.87
C ALA A 93 0.11 0.25 12.46
N MET A 94 0.06 1.22 11.55
CA MET A 94 -0.29 0.98 10.15
C MET A 94 0.76 0.12 9.45
N ASN A 95 2.05 0.39 9.66
CA ASN A 95 3.14 -0.37 9.05
C ASN A 95 3.22 -1.83 9.52
N ALA A 96 2.68 -2.13 10.71
CA ALA A 96 2.58 -3.50 11.21
C ALA A 96 1.47 -4.33 10.53
N VAL A 97 0.50 -3.68 9.88
CA VAL A 97 -0.64 -4.35 9.21
C VAL A 97 -0.68 -4.13 7.70
N ASN A 98 0.03 -3.12 7.21
CA ASN A 98 0.17 -2.79 5.79
C ASN A 98 1.55 -3.25 5.31
N PRO A 99 1.63 -4.38 4.58
CA PRO A 99 2.90 -4.88 4.08
C PRO A 99 3.51 -3.87 3.10
N LEU A 100 4.84 -3.81 3.08
CA LEU A 100 5.63 -3.14 2.06
C LEU A 100 5.83 -4.04 0.84
N VAL A 101 6.07 -5.34 1.07
CA VAL A 101 6.35 -6.33 0.01
C VAL A 101 5.21 -7.33 -0.11
N VAL A 102 4.75 -7.54 -1.34
CA VAL A 102 3.79 -8.59 -1.71
C VAL A 102 4.33 -9.36 -2.90
N LEU A 103 3.94 -10.63 -3.05
CA LEU A 103 4.32 -11.42 -4.21
C LEU A 103 3.55 -10.90 -5.42
N ARG A 104 4.12 -9.91 -6.10
CA ARG A 104 3.56 -9.36 -7.33
C ARG A 104 3.72 -10.40 -8.43
N HIS A 105 2.73 -10.43 -9.31
CA HIS A 105 2.65 -11.40 -10.38
C HIS A 105 3.92 -11.46 -11.24
N HIS A 106 4.41 -10.31 -11.71
CA HIS A 106 5.62 -10.24 -12.53
C HIS A 106 6.87 -10.78 -11.81
N LEU A 107 6.98 -10.58 -10.49
CA LEU A 107 8.07 -11.13 -9.67
C LEU A 107 7.99 -12.66 -9.64
N ALA A 108 6.79 -13.21 -9.44
CA ALA A 108 6.58 -14.66 -9.46
C ALA A 108 6.96 -15.26 -10.83
N GLN A 109 6.60 -14.60 -11.93
CA GLN A 109 6.96 -15.07 -13.26
C GLN A 109 8.46 -15.03 -13.54
N ALA A 110 9.14 -13.95 -13.17
CA ALA A 110 10.59 -13.86 -13.30
C ALA A 110 11.28 -14.99 -12.53
N ALA A 111 10.80 -15.29 -11.31
CA ALA A 111 11.32 -16.37 -10.49
C ALA A 111 11.08 -17.76 -11.12
N ILE A 112 9.90 -18.00 -11.69
CA ILE A 112 9.56 -19.26 -12.37
C ILE A 112 10.46 -19.45 -13.60
N ALA A 113 10.59 -18.43 -14.45
CA ALA A 113 11.37 -18.51 -15.68
C ALA A 113 12.87 -18.80 -15.44
N GLN A 114 13.44 -18.29 -14.35
CA GLN A 114 14.82 -18.61 -13.95
C GLN A 114 14.92 -20.03 -13.37
N ALA A 115 13.95 -20.43 -12.54
CA ALA A 115 13.94 -21.76 -11.94
C ALA A 115 13.83 -22.88 -12.98
N GLU A 116 13.07 -22.67 -14.07
CA GLU A 116 13.00 -23.60 -15.21
C GLU A 116 14.35 -23.79 -15.91
N GLN A 117 15.25 -22.81 -15.82
CA GLN A 117 16.63 -22.89 -16.33
C GLN A 117 17.60 -23.47 -15.29
N GLY A 118 17.09 -23.91 -14.13
CA GLY A 118 17.87 -24.46 -13.02
C GLY A 118 18.41 -23.40 -12.04
N ASP A 119 18.12 -22.11 -12.25
CA ASP A 119 18.52 -21.05 -11.31
C ASP A 119 17.39 -20.68 -10.35
N PHE A 120 17.55 -21.09 -9.09
CA PHE A 120 16.61 -20.80 -8.00
C PHE A 120 16.99 -19.56 -7.17
N SER A 121 17.93 -18.74 -7.63
CA SER A 121 18.40 -17.53 -6.92
C SER A 121 17.25 -16.55 -6.64
N GLU A 122 16.43 -16.25 -7.65
CA GLU A 122 15.30 -15.33 -7.53
C GLU A 122 14.20 -15.87 -6.62
N VAL A 123 13.90 -17.17 -6.67
CA VAL A 123 12.95 -17.83 -5.75
C VAL A 123 13.40 -17.65 -4.30
N ARG A 124 14.68 -17.90 -4.01
CA ARG A 124 15.23 -17.71 -2.64
C ARG A 124 15.19 -16.26 -2.21
N ARG A 125 15.47 -15.33 -3.12
CA ARG A 125 15.44 -13.88 -2.88
C ARG A 125 14.03 -13.40 -2.51
N LEU A 126 13.03 -13.74 -3.31
CA LEU A 126 11.62 -13.41 -3.05
C LEU A 126 11.11 -14.07 -1.77
N LEU A 127 11.47 -15.34 -1.50
CA LEU A 127 11.10 -16.01 -0.27
C LEU A 127 11.67 -15.29 0.97
N ALA A 128 12.91 -14.80 0.89
CA ALA A 128 13.50 -14.02 1.97
C ALA A 128 12.74 -12.71 2.21
N ALA A 129 12.40 -11.98 1.14
CA ALA A 129 11.63 -10.73 1.23
C ALA A 129 10.23 -10.97 1.84
N LEU A 130 9.53 -12.01 1.39
CA LEU A 130 8.18 -12.35 1.84
C LEU A 130 8.11 -12.88 3.28
N ARG A 131 9.24 -13.28 3.87
CA ARG A 131 9.32 -13.63 5.31
C ARG A 131 9.23 -12.41 6.22
N GLN A 132 9.54 -11.22 5.72
CA GLN A 132 9.48 -9.96 6.47
C GLN A 132 8.72 -8.88 5.69
N PRO A 133 7.45 -9.13 5.31
CA PRO A 133 6.75 -8.30 4.33
C PRO A 133 6.40 -6.90 4.86
N TYR A 134 6.50 -6.66 6.17
CA TYR A 134 6.18 -5.39 6.83
C TYR A 134 7.41 -4.51 7.10
N ALA A 135 8.61 -5.11 7.12
CA ALA A 135 9.86 -4.39 7.33
C ALA A 135 10.34 -3.76 6.01
N PHE A 136 11.14 -2.70 6.10
CA PHE A 136 12.01 -2.31 4.98
C PHE A 136 13.20 -3.26 5.00
N PRO A 137 13.29 -4.26 4.11
CA PRO A 137 14.47 -5.11 4.07
C PRO A 137 15.57 -4.26 3.40
N PRO A 138 16.67 -3.94 4.10
CA PRO A 138 17.74 -3.14 3.50
C PRO A 138 18.26 -3.84 2.24
N GLY A 139 18.28 -3.14 1.10
CA GLY A 139 18.74 -3.66 -0.18
C GLY A 139 17.70 -4.44 -1.00
N GLN A 140 16.41 -4.43 -0.61
CA GLN A 140 15.30 -5.04 -1.36
C GLN A 140 14.17 -4.03 -1.67
N GLU A 141 14.51 -2.74 -1.74
CA GLU A 141 13.57 -1.65 -1.96
C GLU A 141 12.84 -1.77 -3.32
N SER A 142 13.46 -2.43 -4.31
CA SER A 142 12.88 -2.68 -5.63
C SER A 142 11.71 -3.65 -5.62
N ASP A 143 11.63 -4.58 -4.65
CA ASP A 143 10.54 -5.57 -4.58
C ASP A 143 9.21 -4.97 -4.09
N ALA A 144 9.28 -3.80 -3.45
CA ALA A 144 8.10 -3.06 -3.02
C ALA A 144 7.40 -2.38 -4.21
N LEU A 145 8.13 -2.12 -5.30
CA LEU A 145 7.66 -1.31 -6.42
C LEU A 145 6.73 -2.09 -7.36
N PRO A 146 5.75 -1.42 -7.98
CA PRO A 146 5.00 -2.00 -9.09
C PRO A 146 5.94 -2.30 -10.27
N PRO A 147 5.54 -3.16 -11.21
CA PRO A 147 6.31 -3.32 -12.44
C PRO A 147 6.45 -1.95 -13.13
N PRO A 148 7.56 -1.69 -13.82
CA PRO A 148 7.70 -0.47 -14.59
C PRO A 148 6.60 -0.38 -15.66
N ALA A 149 6.22 0.84 -16.03
CA ALA A 149 4.99 1.11 -16.81
C ALA A 149 5.01 0.50 -18.22
N ASP A 150 6.18 0.11 -18.71
CA ASP A 150 6.48 -0.51 -20.00
C ASP A 150 6.64 -2.04 -19.91
N ALA A 151 6.54 -2.63 -18.72
CA ALA A 151 6.64 -4.08 -18.55
C ALA A 151 5.45 -4.80 -19.19
N ALA A 152 5.72 -5.89 -19.92
CA ALA A 152 4.70 -6.73 -20.50
C ALA A 152 3.73 -7.25 -19.42
N PRO A 153 2.42 -7.34 -19.70
CA PRO A 153 1.45 -7.83 -18.74
C PRO A 153 1.81 -9.25 -18.34
N ALA A 154 1.97 -9.41 -17.04
CA ALA A 154 2.33 -10.67 -16.44
C ALA A 154 1.10 -11.61 -16.56
N CYS A 155 1.20 -12.68 -17.36
CA CYS A 155 0.14 -13.69 -17.55
C CYS A 155 0.48 -15.03 -16.85
N LEU A 156 0.01 -15.22 -15.61
CA LEU A 156 0.06 -16.46 -14.85
C LEU A 156 -1.33 -17.04 -15.08
N SER A 157 -1.44 -17.84 -16.13
CA SER A 157 -2.63 -18.68 -16.29
C SER A 157 -2.61 -19.70 -15.17
N CYS A 158 -3.45 -19.52 -14.16
CA CYS A 158 -3.86 -20.63 -13.30
C CYS A 158 -4.80 -21.50 -14.15
N SER A 159 -4.23 -22.36 -15.00
CA SER A 159 -4.98 -23.40 -15.67
C SER A 159 -5.41 -24.42 -14.61
N SER A 160 -6.71 -24.49 -14.32
CA SER A 160 -7.36 -25.62 -13.63
C SER A 160 -8.75 -25.80 -14.21
#